data_AF-A0A534MSH1-F1
#
_entry.id   AF-A0A534MSH1-F1
#
_cell.length_a   1.000
_cell.length_b   1.000
_cell.length_c   1.000
_cell.angle_alpha   90.00
_cell.angle_beta   90.00
_cell.angle_gamma   90.00
#
_symmetry.space_group_name_H-M   'P 1'
#
loop_
_entity.id
_entity.type
_entity.pdbx_description
1 polymer ?
#
loop_
_entity_poly.entity_id
_entity_poly.type
_entity_poly.pdbx_seq_one_letter_code
_entity_poly.pdbx_strand_id
1 'polypeptide(L)'
;MTPTKYKAEHPSSRLEMKNEEIASRFGEIADMLDILGEDTFRILSYQRAARQLESLTENVEDLVREGRVDQIPGIGPALGEKITEYVTTGRI
;
A
#
# COMPACT_ATOMS: atom_id res chain seq x y z
N MET A 1 -42.82 13.70 13.00
CA MET A 1 -42.05 13.90 11.76
C MET A 1 -40.59 13.68 12.12
N THR A 2 -40.03 12.54 11.73
CA THR A 2 -38.72 12.08 12.20
C THR A 2 -37.58 12.99 11.69
N PRO A 3 -36.56 13.26 12.52
CA PRO A 3 -35.40 14.06 12.12
C PRO A 3 -34.38 13.14 11.42
N THR A 4 -34.21 13.29 10.11
CA THR A 4 -33.15 12.58 9.38
C THR A 4 -31.82 13.28 9.60
N LYS A 5 -31.15 12.84 10.66
CA LYS A 5 -29.69 12.92 10.82
C LYS A 5 -29.03 12.17 9.65
N TYR A 6 -27.99 12.75 9.07
CA TYR A 6 -26.75 12.12 8.58
C TYR A 6 -26.06 13.11 7.65
N LYS A 7 -25.30 14.03 8.24
CA LYS A 7 -24.16 14.63 7.56
C LYS A 7 -23.00 13.69 7.84
N ALA A 8 -22.80 12.70 6.97
CA ALA A 8 -21.63 11.84 7.06
C ALA A 8 -20.40 12.66 6.67
N GLU A 9 -19.55 12.97 7.64
CA GLU A 9 -18.12 13.14 7.42
C GLU A 9 -17.62 12.14 6.37
N HIS A 10 -17.03 12.62 5.28
CA HIS A 10 -16.50 11.77 4.21
C HIS A 10 -15.23 11.05 4.72
N PRO A 11 -15.17 9.71 4.76
CA PRO A 11 -13.99 8.96 5.23
C PRO A 11 -12.84 8.87 4.20
N SER A 12 -12.89 9.58 3.07
CA SER A 12 -11.93 9.46 1.96
C SER A 12 -10.48 9.82 2.33
N SER A 13 -10.24 10.63 3.36
CA SER A 13 -8.90 11.18 3.63
C SER A 13 -7.95 10.28 4.43
N ARG A 14 -8.42 9.23 5.10
CA ARG A 14 -7.53 8.29 5.81
C ARG A 14 -7.28 7.01 5.00
N LEU A 15 -8.25 6.67 4.14
CA LEU A 15 -8.24 5.45 3.33
C LEU A 15 -7.32 5.56 2.12
N GLU A 16 -7.22 6.74 1.49
CA GLU A 16 -6.28 7.01 0.39
C GLU A 16 -4.82 7.14 0.90
N MET A 17 -4.62 7.64 2.12
CA MET A 17 -3.27 7.90 2.64
C MET A 17 -2.39 6.65 2.75
N LYS A 18 -2.93 5.50 3.19
CA LYS A 18 -2.06 4.33 3.39
C LYS A 18 -1.56 3.69 2.09
N ASN A 19 -2.35 3.72 1.02
CA ASN A 19 -1.88 3.26 -0.29
C ASN A 19 -0.70 4.14 -0.76
N GLU A 20 -0.88 5.45 -0.70
CA GLU A 20 0.15 6.44 -1.07
C GLU A 20 1.38 6.37 -0.15
N GLU A 21 1.21 6.22 1.16
CA GLU A 21 2.30 6.09 2.11
C GLU A 21 3.17 4.87 1.83
N ILE A 22 2.55 3.70 1.64
CA ILE A 22 3.30 2.47 1.34
C ILE A 22 3.97 2.59 -0.03
N ALA A 23 3.29 3.18 -1.01
CA ALA A 23 3.89 3.43 -2.31
C ALA A 23 5.14 4.31 -2.22
N SER A 24 5.06 5.43 -1.49
CA SER A 24 6.20 6.32 -1.25
C SER A 24 7.35 5.58 -0.59
N ARG A 25 7.08 4.78 0.44
CA ARG A 25 8.10 3.97 1.14
C ARG A 25 8.75 2.94 0.22
N PHE A 26 7.95 2.27 -0.62
CA PHE A 26 8.47 1.30 -1.58
C PHE A 26 9.30 1.98 -2.67
N GLY A 27 8.91 3.18 -3.11
CA GLY A 27 9.71 4.03 -4.00
C GLY A 27 11.06 4.39 -3.38
N GLU A 28 11.07 4.88 -2.13
CA GLU A 28 12.29 5.20 -1.38
C GLU A 28 13.22 3.97 -1.25
N ILE A 29 12.66 2.79 -0.98
CA ILE A 29 13.44 1.54 -0.90
C ILE A 29 14.03 1.20 -2.27
N ALA A 30 13.27 1.33 -3.36
CA ALA A 30 13.78 1.07 -4.70
C ALA A 30 14.96 2.00 -5.05
N ASP A 31 14.82 3.30 -4.77
CA ASP A 31 15.87 4.30 -5.02
C ASP A 31 17.12 3.99 -4.21
N MET A 32 16.96 3.61 -2.93
CA MET A 32 18.08 3.21 -2.09
C MET A 32 18.79 1.96 -2.61
N LEU A 33 18.04 0.93 -3.03
CA LEU A 33 18.61 -0.28 -3.60
C LEU A 33 19.37 0.02 -4.90
N ASP A 34 18.85 0.91 -5.75
CA ASP A 34 19.51 1.33 -6.99
C ASP A 34 20.82 2.07 -6.71
N ILE A 35 20.81 3.02 -5.76
CA ILE A 35 22.02 3.74 -5.32
C ILE A 35 23.08 2.79 -4.77
N LEU A 36 22.65 1.75 -4.03
CA LEU A 36 23.54 0.75 -3.46
C LEU A 36 24.05 -0.27 -4.50
N GLY A 37 23.53 -0.24 -5.73
CA GLY A 37 23.89 -1.20 -6.78
C GLY A 37 23.42 -2.63 -6.47
N GLU A 38 22.31 -2.76 -5.74
CA GLU A 38 21.72 -4.04 -5.37
C GLU A 38 21.03 -4.72 -6.57
N ASP A 39 20.50 -5.91 -6.33
CA ASP A 39 19.87 -6.73 -7.38
C ASP A 39 18.74 -5.99 -8.15
N THR A 40 18.88 -5.95 -9.47
CA THR A 40 17.93 -5.26 -10.38
C THR A 40 16.52 -5.81 -10.26
N PHE A 41 16.36 -7.12 -10.03
CA PHE A 41 15.04 -7.72 -9.88
C PHE A 41 14.34 -7.21 -8.60
N ARG A 42 15.07 -7.06 -7.49
CA ARG A 42 14.54 -6.46 -6.26
C ARG A 42 14.14 -5.01 -6.47
N ILE A 43 14.99 -4.20 -7.11
CA ILE A 43 14.69 -2.79 -7.42
C ILE A 43 13.38 -2.70 -8.22
N LEU A 44 13.28 -3.45 -9.32
CA LEU A 44 12.09 -3.45 -10.18
C LEU A 44 10.84 -3.96 -9.44
N SER A 45 10.99 -4.87 -8.49
CA SER A 45 9.87 -5.39 -7.69
C SER A 45 9.29 -4.29 -6.80
N TYR A 46 10.13 -3.54 -6.09
CA TYR A 46 9.68 -2.41 -5.27
C TYR A 46 9.06 -1.29 -6.12
N GLN A 47 9.67 -0.93 -7.26
CA GLN A 47 9.09 0.09 -8.16
C GLN A 47 7.74 -0.32 -8.74
N ARG A 48 7.57 -1.61 -9.08
CA ARG A 48 6.28 -2.12 -9.58
C ARG A 48 5.22 -2.08 -8.48
N ALA A 49 5.54 -2.53 -7.28
CA ALA A 49 4.60 -2.51 -6.18
C ALA A 49 4.20 -1.08 -5.78
N ALA A 50 5.14 -0.13 -5.76
CA ALA A 50 4.84 1.29 -5.53
C ALA A 50 3.79 1.82 -6.52
N ARG A 51 4.02 1.64 -7.83
CA ARG A 51 3.07 2.06 -8.88
C ARG A 51 1.71 1.37 -8.76
N GLN A 52 1.68 0.10 -8.40
CA GLN A 52 0.42 -0.63 -8.23
C GLN A 52 -0.38 -0.07 -7.07
N LEU A 53 0.28 0.22 -5.94
CA LEU A 53 -0.34 0.83 -4.76
C LEU A 53 -0.85 2.25 -5.04
N GLU A 54 -0.11 3.09 -5.78
CA GLU A 54 -0.56 4.43 -6.21
C GLU A 54 -1.84 4.37 -7.04
N SER A 55 -1.95 3.36 -7.92
CA SER A 55 -3.12 3.18 -8.80
C SER A 55 -4.25 2.39 -8.16
N LEU A 56 -4.05 1.85 -6.95
CA LEU A 56 -4.98 0.94 -6.31
C LEU A 56 -6.20 1.72 -5.80
N THR A 57 -7.36 1.43 -6.38
CA THR A 57 -8.63 2.06 -5.99
C THR A 57 -9.22 1.49 -4.70
N GLU A 58 -8.85 0.26 -4.34
CA GLU A 58 -9.27 -0.40 -3.10
C GLU A 58 -8.31 -0.04 -1.96
N ASN A 59 -8.82 0.06 -0.74
CA ASN A 59 -7.97 0.37 0.41
C ASN A 59 -7.09 -0.84 0.77
N VAL A 60 -5.78 -0.61 0.92
CA VAL A 60 -4.83 -1.68 1.21
C VAL A 60 -5.01 -2.29 2.61
N GLU A 61 -5.53 -1.54 3.59
CA GLU A 61 -5.84 -2.09 4.92
C GLU A 61 -7.00 -3.08 4.86
N ASP A 62 -8.01 -2.80 4.03
CA ASP A 62 -9.15 -3.69 3.83
C ASP A 62 -8.68 -4.98 3.16
N LEU A 63 -7.84 -4.88 2.12
CA LEU A 63 -7.21 -6.05 1.49
C LEU A 63 -6.36 -6.88 2.46
N VAL A 64 -5.60 -6.23 3.35
CA VAL A 64 -4.83 -6.92 4.40
C VAL A 64 -5.78 -7.61 5.39
N ARG A 65 -6.84 -6.93 5.83
CA ARG A 65 -7.83 -7.49 6.78
C ARG A 65 -8.56 -8.69 6.20
N GLU A 66 -8.82 -8.68 4.90
CA GLU A 66 -9.47 -9.77 4.17
C GLU A 66 -8.51 -10.88 3.74
N GLY A 67 -7.20 -10.71 3.94
CA GLY A 67 -6.17 -11.67 3.51
C GLY A 67 -6.05 -11.77 1.99
N ARG A 68 -6.32 -10.67 1.28
CA ARG A 68 -6.32 -10.56 -0.19
C ARG A 68 -5.19 -9.69 -0.74
N VAL A 69 -4.22 -9.30 0.09
CA VAL A 69 -3.11 -8.42 -0.32
C VAL A 69 -2.24 -9.04 -1.43
N ASP A 70 -2.19 -10.37 -1.49
CA ASP A 70 -1.51 -11.16 -2.52
C ASP A 70 -2.24 -11.16 -3.87
N GLN A 71 -3.50 -10.70 -3.90
CA GLN A 71 -4.27 -10.54 -5.13
C GLN A 71 -3.91 -9.26 -5.90
N ILE A 72 -3.15 -8.34 -5.29
CA ILE A 72 -2.71 -7.12 -5.96
C ILE A 72 -1.70 -7.51 -7.05
N PRO A 73 -1.99 -7.23 -8.34
CA PRO A 73 -1.10 -7.61 -9.43
C PRO A 73 0.31 -7.03 -9.24
N GLY A 74 1.33 -7.87 -9.44
CA GLY A 74 2.73 -7.44 -9.30
C GLY A 74 3.24 -7.36 -7.86
N ILE A 75 2.41 -7.67 -6.85
CA ILE A 75 2.82 -7.81 -5.45
C ILE A 75 2.99 -9.30 -5.14
N GLY A 76 4.25 -9.74 -5.04
CA GLY A 76 4.59 -11.10 -4.63
C GLY A 76 4.51 -11.30 -3.11
N PRO A 77 4.65 -12.55 -2.63
CA PRO A 77 4.48 -12.89 -1.20
C PRO A 77 5.33 -12.03 -0.26
N ALA A 78 6.61 -11.84 -0.57
CA ALA A 78 7.51 -11.04 0.27
C ALA A 78 7.10 -9.55 0.38
N LEU A 79 6.55 -8.98 -0.69
CA LEU A 79 6.04 -7.60 -0.66
C LEU A 79 4.70 -7.53 0.05
N GLY A 80 3.83 -8.53 -0.14
CA GLY A 80 2.57 -8.67 0.60
C GLY A 80 2.78 -8.77 2.12
N GLU A 81 3.81 -9.50 2.55
CA GLU A 81 4.23 -9.56 3.95
C GLU A 81 4.64 -8.18 4.47
N LYS A 82 5.44 -7.42 3.70
CA LYS A 82 5.85 -6.06 4.08
C LYS A 82 4.69 -5.06 4.14
N ILE A 83 3.74 -5.17 3.22
CA ILE A 83 2.51 -4.37 3.26
C ILE A 83 1.70 -4.71 4.52
N THR A 84 1.55 -6.00 4.82
CA THR A 84 0.87 -6.46 6.03
C THR A 84 1.58 -5.97 7.30
N GLU A 85 2.91 -6.06 7.34
CA GLU A 85 3.74 -5.55 8.44
C GLU A 85 3.51 -4.05 8.62
N TYR A 86 3.54 -3.26 7.55
CA TYR A 86 3.30 -1.82 7.63
C TYR A 86 1.89 -1.50 8.11
N VAL A 87 0.87 -2.16 7.57
CA VAL A 87 -0.52 -1.92 7.97
C VAL A 87 -0.73 -2.23 9.46
N THR A 88 -0.09 -3.29 9.97
CA THR A 88 -0.26 -3.76 11.35
C THR A 88 0.63 -3.05 12.38
N THR A 89 1.86 -2.68 11.99
CA THR A 89 2.88 -2.16 12.92
C THR A 89 3.29 -0.71 12.64
N GLY A 90 3.00 -0.20 11.44
CA GLY A 90 3.49 1.09 10.95
C GLY A 90 4.96 1.10 10.53
N ARG A 91 5.57 -0.07 10.31
CA ARG A 91 7.00 -0.22 9.97
C ARG A 91 7.22 -1.18 8.79
N ILE A 92 8.28 -0.95 8.02
CA ILE A 92 8.78 -1.81 6.93
C ILE A 92 10.20 -2.26 7.29
#